data_AF-A0A0R0D4S0-F1
#
_entry.id   AF-A0A0R0D4S0-F1
#
_cell.length_a   1.000
_cell.length_b   1.000
_cell.length_c   1.000
_cell.angle_alpha   90.00
_cell.angle_beta   90.00
_cell.angle_gamma   90.00
#
_symmetry.space_group_name_H-M   'P 1'
#
loop_
_entity.id
_entity.type
_entity.pdbx_description
1 polymer ?
#
loop_
_entity_poly.entity_id
_entity_poly.type
_entity_poly.pdbx_seq_one_letter_code
_entity_poly.pdbx_strand_id
1 'polypeptide(L)'
;MKYVHGLLLLCLSTGVAGTAAAQEEHCPSPGSIRALPHGLYLVDDPGSPRWLGIAQGGVGGAVTGFASGIVRPHADDETIGFLHGCSYHLQRGEILLKHEDGNDLVALKNLPAWERKKGLFGIVYHECTGPAQVCRFSR
;
A
#
# COMPACT_ATOMS: atom_id res chain seq x y z
N MET A 1 49.54 -10.97 -54.63
CA MET A 1 48.37 -10.07 -54.48
C MET A 1 47.77 -10.33 -53.11
N LYS A 2 47.76 -9.31 -52.22
CA LYS A 2 47.41 -9.44 -50.80
C LYS A 2 45.93 -9.13 -50.61
N TYR A 3 45.15 -10.08 -50.10
CA TYR A 3 43.76 -9.87 -49.69
C TYR A 3 43.72 -9.34 -48.26
N VAL A 4 43.34 -8.08 -48.08
CA VAL A 4 43.12 -7.44 -46.78
C VAL A 4 41.74 -7.88 -46.27
N HIS A 5 41.73 -8.61 -45.16
CA HIS A 5 40.50 -8.99 -44.44
C HIS A 5 39.90 -7.74 -43.77
N GLY A 6 38.76 -7.29 -44.27
CA GLY A 6 37.94 -6.27 -43.63
C GLY A 6 37.20 -6.86 -42.43
N LEU A 7 37.58 -6.44 -41.22
CA LEU A 7 36.93 -6.82 -39.97
C LEU A 7 35.66 -5.97 -39.80
N LEU A 8 34.48 -6.56 -40.02
CA LEU A 8 33.19 -5.96 -39.69
C LEU A 8 32.98 -6.03 -38.16
N LEU A 9 33.14 -4.91 -37.48
CA LEU A 9 32.76 -4.73 -36.07
C LEU A 9 31.26 -4.45 -35.99
N LEU A 10 30.46 -5.47 -35.70
CA LEU A 10 29.07 -5.31 -35.26
C LEU A 10 29.05 -4.89 -33.79
N CYS A 11 28.79 -3.61 -33.52
CA CYS A 11 28.42 -3.14 -32.19
C CYS A 11 26.98 -3.56 -31.88
N LEU A 12 26.79 -4.68 -31.17
CA LEU A 12 25.51 -5.00 -30.54
C LEU A 12 25.31 -4.09 -29.32
N SER A 13 24.53 -3.02 -29.48
CA SER A 13 24.02 -2.24 -28.37
C SER A 13 22.89 -3.00 -27.67
N THR A 14 23.22 -3.75 -26.62
CA THR A 14 22.22 -4.32 -25.72
C THR A 14 21.61 -3.20 -24.89
N GLY A 15 20.43 -2.73 -25.31
CA GLY A 15 19.60 -1.85 -24.49
C GLY A 15 19.15 -2.59 -23.24
N VAL A 16 19.64 -2.16 -22.08
CA VAL A 16 19.14 -2.65 -20.78
C VAL A 16 17.75 -2.07 -20.59
N ALA A 17 16.71 -2.88 -20.81
CA ALA A 17 15.36 -2.56 -20.38
C ALA A 17 15.34 -2.59 -18.85
N GLY A 18 15.37 -1.43 -18.20
CA GLY A 18 15.16 -1.32 -16.77
C GLY A 18 13.71 -1.64 -16.45
N THR A 19 13.44 -2.80 -15.85
CA THR A 19 12.16 -3.06 -15.20
C THR A 19 12.11 -2.21 -13.93
N ALA A 20 11.23 -1.20 -13.90
CA ALA A 20 10.92 -0.52 -12.65
C ALA A 20 10.28 -1.55 -11.72
N ALA A 21 10.96 -1.89 -10.63
CA ALA A 21 10.40 -2.79 -9.62
C ALA A 21 9.19 -2.11 -8.96
N ALA A 22 8.09 -2.85 -8.82
CA ALA A 22 6.92 -2.41 -8.06
C ALA A 22 7.36 -1.96 -6.65
N GLN A 23 7.02 -0.73 -6.28
CA GLN A 23 7.40 -0.18 -4.98
C GLN A 23 6.63 -0.92 -3.89
N GLU A 24 7.35 -1.49 -2.92
CA GLU A 24 6.74 -2.09 -1.74
C GLU A 24 6.36 -0.99 -0.75
N GLU A 25 5.13 -1.05 -0.28
CA GLU A 25 4.49 -0.09 0.60
C GLU A 25 3.93 -0.79 1.83
N HIS A 26 3.51 -0.01 2.83
CA HIS A 26 2.85 -0.52 4.04
C HIS A 26 1.85 0.49 4.59
N CYS A 27 0.99 0.04 5.50
CA CYS A 27 0.14 0.97 6.26
C CYS A 27 1.00 2.00 7.01
N PRO A 28 0.63 3.30 7.02
CA PRO A 28 1.38 4.31 7.73
C PRO A 28 1.59 4.01 9.21
N SER A 29 2.74 4.42 9.76
CA SER A 29 2.97 4.33 11.20
C SER A 29 2.05 5.31 11.94
N PRO A 30 1.47 4.97 13.10
CA PRO A 30 0.61 5.89 13.85
C PRO A 30 1.25 7.28 14.09
N GLY A 31 2.55 7.31 14.40
CA GLY A 31 3.29 8.55 14.64
C GLY A 31 3.55 9.43 13.41
N SER A 32 3.37 8.93 12.18
CA SER A 32 3.49 9.73 10.96
C SER A 32 2.17 10.40 10.54
N ILE A 33 1.06 10.10 11.23
CA ILE A 33 -0.26 10.64 10.92
C ILE A 33 -0.44 11.98 11.64
N ARG A 34 -0.65 13.04 10.85
CA ARG A 34 -0.93 14.38 11.36
C ARG A 34 -2.45 14.60 11.41
N ALA A 35 -2.95 14.95 12.60
CA ALA A 35 -4.31 15.46 12.76
C ALA A 35 -4.33 16.95 12.37
N LEU A 36 -5.28 17.31 11.51
CA LEU A 36 -5.54 18.66 11.04
C LEU A 36 -6.91 19.16 11.55
N PRO A 37 -7.20 20.47 11.42
CA PRO A 37 -8.51 21.01 11.73
C PRO A 37 -9.64 20.27 11.00
N HIS A 38 -10.85 20.35 11.57
CA HIS A 38 -12.07 19.75 11.03
C HIS A 38 -12.03 18.21 10.88
N GLY A 39 -11.22 17.53 11.70
CA GLY A 39 -11.21 16.06 11.75
C GLY A 39 -10.48 15.41 10.57
N LEU A 40 -9.62 16.16 9.87
CA LEU A 40 -8.83 15.65 8.76
C LEU A 40 -7.54 15.00 9.27
N TYR A 41 -7.15 13.86 8.72
CA TYR A 41 -5.93 13.15 9.05
C TYR A 41 -5.13 12.88 7.79
N LEU A 42 -3.83 13.14 7.84
CA LEU A 42 -2.95 13.05 6.69
C LEU A 42 -1.65 12.34 7.02
N VAL A 43 -1.15 11.60 6.05
CA VAL A 43 0.26 11.19 5.98
C VAL A 43 0.84 11.82 4.73
N ASP A 44 1.93 12.52 4.92
CA ASP A 44 2.64 13.25 3.87
C ASP A 44 4.08 12.75 3.91
N ASP A 45 4.37 11.79 3.02
CA ASP A 45 5.65 11.14 2.90
C ASP A 45 6.17 11.34 1.47
N PRO A 46 7.25 12.12 1.27
CA PRO A 46 7.79 12.36 -0.06
C PRO A 46 8.17 11.05 -0.76
N GLY A 47 7.51 10.75 -1.88
CA GLY A 47 7.78 9.52 -2.66
C GLY A 47 6.87 8.34 -2.33
N SER A 48 5.88 8.53 -1.46
CA SER A 48 4.79 7.59 -1.21
C SER A 48 3.44 8.25 -1.55
N PRO A 49 2.42 7.48 -1.98
CA PRO A 49 1.09 8.04 -2.19
C PRO A 49 0.52 8.63 -0.91
N ARG A 50 -0.18 9.76 -1.06
CA ARG A 50 -0.72 10.49 0.07
C ARG A 50 -1.86 9.71 0.70
N TRP A 51 -1.89 9.67 2.04
CA TRP A 51 -2.97 9.05 2.78
C TRP A 51 -3.88 10.10 3.40
N LEU A 52 -5.18 9.85 3.35
CA LEU A 52 -6.23 10.73 3.85
C LEU A 52 -7.24 9.95 4.69
N GLY A 53 -7.61 10.51 5.85
CA GLY A 53 -8.73 10.04 6.67
C GLY A 53 -9.57 11.20 7.16
N ILE A 54 -10.87 10.99 7.35
CA ILE A 54 -11.80 11.99 7.88
C ILE A 54 -12.54 11.37 9.06
N ALA A 55 -12.38 11.96 10.25
CA ALA A 55 -13.15 11.62 11.43
C ALA A 55 -14.58 12.15 11.31
N GLN A 56 -15.56 11.34 11.72
CA GLN A 56 -16.94 11.77 11.83
C GLN A 56 -17.16 12.65 13.07
N GLY A 57 -18.31 13.32 13.17
CA GLY A 57 -18.63 14.17 14.31
C GLY A 57 -18.54 13.41 15.65
N GLY A 58 -17.86 13.98 16.64
CA GLY A 58 -17.63 13.36 17.96
C GLY A 58 -16.45 12.38 18.02
N VAL A 59 -15.95 11.93 16.85
CA VAL A 59 -14.71 11.16 16.70
C VAL A 59 -13.54 12.15 16.55
N GLY A 60 -12.36 11.82 17.06
CA GLY A 60 -11.19 12.69 16.89
C GLY A 60 -10.13 12.54 17.98
N GLY A 61 -9.16 13.45 17.93
CA GLY A 61 -8.02 13.51 18.84
C GLY A 61 -6.77 12.85 18.25
N ALA A 62 -5.75 12.69 19.08
CA ALA A 62 -4.50 12.08 18.66
C ALA A 62 -4.71 10.62 18.22
N VAL A 63 -3.93 10.19 17.23
CA VAL A 63 -3.85 8.77 16.87
C VAL A 63 -3.14 8.03 17.99
N THR A 64 -3.78 6.99 18.53
CA THR A 64 -3.27 6.23 19.68
C THR A 64 -2.69 4.88 19.27
N GLY A 65 -3.09 4.33 18.12
CA GLY A 65 -2.58 3.06 17.64
C GLY A 65 -3.10 2.67 16.26
N PHE A 66 -2.41 1.70 15.66
CA PHE A 66 -2.90 1.00 14.47
C PHE A 66 -3.90 -0.07 14.90
N ALA A 67 -5.00 -0.19 14.16
CA ALA A 67 -6.03 -1.20 14.42
C ALA A 67 -5.92 -2.36 13.41
N SER A 68 -6.11 -2.08 12.12
CA SER A 68 -5.98 -3.09 11.07
C SER A 68 -5.83 -2.52 9.66
N GLY A 69 -5.23 -3.28 8.76
CA GLY A 69 -5.28 -3.05 7.32
C GLY A 69 -6.23 -4.05 6.66
N ILE A 70 -7.04 -3.60 5.70
CA ILE A 70 -8.06 -4.43 5.04
C ILE A 70 -7.85 -4.41 3.53
N VAL A 71 -7.77 -5.60 2.92
CA VAL A 71 -7.72 -5.80 1.47
C VAL A 71 -8.87 -6.73 1.05
N ARG A 72 -9.65 -6.33 0.06
CA ARG A 72 -10.68 -7.18 -0.53
C ARG A 72 -10.09 -7.94 -1.73
N PRO A 73 -10.20 -9.28 -1.81
CA PRO A 73 -9.69 -10.04 -2.95
C PRO A 73 -10.16 -9.50 -4.30
N HIS A 74 -9.27 -9.55 -5.29
CA HIS A 74 -9.61 -9.33 -6.68
C HIS A 74 -10.01 -10.68 -7.30
N ALA A 75 -11.30 -10.88 -7.54
CA ALA A 75 -11.86 -12.19 -7.90
C ALA A 75 -11.49 -13.26 -6.84
N ASP A 76 -11.00 -14.42 -7.27
CA ASP A 76 -10.59 -15.54 -6.40
C ASP A 76 -9.08 -15.54 -6.09
N ASP A 77 -8.37 -14.44 -6.36
CA ASP A 77 -6.93 -14.32 -6.07
C ASP A 77 -6.69 -14.06 -4.57
N GLU A 78 -5.89 -14.91 -3.92
CA GLU A 78 -5.57 -14.81 -2.49
C GLU A 78 -4.43 -13.82 -2.19
N THR A 79 -3.78 -13.29 -3.22
CA THR A 79 -2.59 -12.45 -3.12
C THR A 79 -2.75 -11.09 -3.77
N ILE A 80 -3.78 -10.89 -4.60
CA ILE A 80 -4.09 -9.62 -5.26
C ILE A 80 -5.47 -9.15 -4.82
N GLY A 81 -5.60 -7.86 -4.51
CA GLY A 81 -6.86 -7.30 -4.07
C GLY A 81 -6.92 -5.79 -4.06
N PHE A 82 -8.09 -5.25 -3.72
CA PHE A 82 -8.32 -3.83 -3.54
C PHE A 82 -8.11 -3.46 -2.07
N LEU A 83 -7.10 -2.64 -1.78
CA LEU A 83 -6.87 -2.04 -0.48
C LEU A 83 -8.06 -1.17 -0.09
N HIS A 84 -8.78 -1.59 0.95
CA HIS A 84 -9.87 -0.80 1.49
C HIS A 84 -9.36 0.40 2.29
N GLY A 85 -8.23 0.21 2.98
CA GLY A 85 -7.55 1.22 3.78
C GLY A 85 -6.91 0.64 5.04
N CYS A 86 -6.35 1.54 5.85
CA CYS A 86 -5.72 1.24 7.13
C CYS A 86 -6.48 1.97 8.24
N SER A 87 -6.98 1.22 9.22
CA SER A 87 -7.77 1.72 10.34
C SER A 87 -6.88 2.02 11.55
N TYR A 88 -7.20 3.10 12.24
CA TYR A 88 -6.44 3.58 13.40
C TYR A 88 -7.37 3.98 14.53
N HIS A 89 -6.95 3.65 15.75
CA HIS A 89 -7.59 4.15 16.96
C HIS A 89 -7.21 5.61 17.17
N LEU A 90 -8.22 6.39 17.54
CA LEU A 90 -8.06 7.75 18.03
C LEU A 90 -8.33 7.78 19.53
N GLN A 91 -8.03 8.90 20.18
CA GLN A 91 -8.49 9.16 21.55
C GLN A 91 -10.01 8.98 21.69
N ARG A 92 -10.78 9.32 20.65
CA ARG A 92 -12.23 9.07 20.58
C ARG A 92 -12.57 8.46 19.23
N GLY A 93 -12.93 7.18 19.23
CA GLY A 93 -13.34 6.44 18.04
C GLY A 93 -12.17 6.00 17.16
N GLU A 94 -12.46 5.80 15.87
CA GLU A 94 -11.52 5.27 14.88
C GLU A 94 -11.60 6.07 13.58
N ILE A 95 -10.53 6.01 12.81
CA ILE A 95 -10.48 6.54 11.44
C ILE A 95 -9.95 5.49 10.49
N LEU A 96 -10.43 5.58 9.25
CA LEU A 96 -9.91 4.83 8.11
C LEU A 96 -9.10 5.78 7.23
N LEU A 97 -7.82 5.49 7.06
CA LEU A 97 -6.97 6.16 6.08
C LEU A 97 -7.00 5.39 4.76
N LYS A 98 -7.11 6.13 3.65
CA LYS A 98 -7.07 5.62 2.28
C LYS A 98 -6.06 6.38 1.45
N HIS A 99 -5.63 5.81 0.34
CA HIS A 99 -4.88 6.58 -0.65
C HIS A 99 -5.77 7.67 -1.26
N GLU A 100 -5.20 8.86 -1.44
CA GLU A 100 -5.88 10.00 -2.06
C GLU A 100 -6.14 9.78 -3.56
N ASP A 101 -5.26 9.01 -4.22
CA ASP A 101 -5.33 8.75 -5.67
C ASP A 101 -6.41 7.73 -6.07
N GLY A 102 -6.98 6.99 -5.10
CA GLY A 102 -7.96 5.93 -5.33
C GLY A 102 -7.42 4.71 -6.09
N ASN A 103 -6.10 4.62 -6.31
CA ASN A 103 -5.49 3.44 -6.91
C ASN A 103 -5.22 2.41 -5.81
N ASP A 104 -6.18 1.50 -5.65
CA ASP A 104 -6.21 0.55 -4.54
C ASP A 104 -5.88 -0.88 -4.95
N LEU A 105 -5.63 -1.19 -6.23
CA LEU A 105 -5.25 -2.56 -6.61
C LEU A 105 -3.82 -2.84 -6.17
N VAL A 106 -3.64 -3.82 -5.28
CA VAL A 106 -2.37 -4.15 -4.65
C VAL A 106 -2.11 -5.66 -4.65
N ALA A 107 -0.83 -6.03 -4.70
CA ALA A 107 -0.37 -7.37 -4.38
C ALA A 107 0.10 -7.42 -2.92
N LEU A 108 -0.47 -8.33 -2.13
CA LEU A 108 -0.09 -8.57 -0.74
C LEU A 108 1.36 -9.02 -0.65
N LYS A 109 2.12 -8.41 0.26
CA LYS A 109 3.47 -8.82 0.66
C LYS A 109 3.45 -9.23 2.12
N ASN A 110 4.47 -9.98 2.54
CA ASN A 110 4.51 -10.56 3.89
C ASN A 110 3.21 -11.34 4.20
N LEU A 111 2.84 -12.29 3.32
CA LEU A 111 1.58 -13.04 3.39
C LEU A 111 1.21 -13.58 4.78
N PRO A 112 2.14 -14.06 5.63
CA PRO A 112 1.80 -14.49 6.98
C PRO A 112 1.15 -13.42 7.88
N ALA A 113 1.31 -12.13 7.56
CA ALA A 113 0.66 -11.04 8.28
C ALA A 113 -0.79 -10.77 7.82
N TRP A 114 -1.23 -11.35 6.71
CA TRP A 114 -2.54 -11.15 6.12
C TRP A 114 -3.44 -12.37 6.34
N GLU A 115 -4.32 -12.28 7.32
CA GLU A 115 -5.28 -13.34 7.63
C GLU A 115 -6.52 -13.23 6.74
N ARG A 116 -6.86 -14.31 6.04
CA ARG A 116 -8.10 -14.37 5.26
C ARG A 116 -9.30 -14.58 6.20
N LYS A 117 -10.27 -13.66 6.15
CA LYS A 117 -11.47 -13.67 6.98
C LYS A 117 -12.75 -13.63 6.15
N LYS A 118 -13.83 -14.07 6.78
CA LYS A 118 -15.19 -14.01 6.24
C LYS A 118 -16.05 -13.15 7.14
N GLY A 119 -16.45 -11.99 6.64
CA GLY A 119 -17.35 -11.06 7.30
C GLY A 119 -18.81 -11.43 7.14
N LEU A 120 -19.67 -10.51 7.60
CA LEU A 120 -21.11 -10.60 7.40
C LEU A 120 -21.46 -10.71 5.90
N PHE A 121 -22.55 -11.41 5.62
CA PHE A 121 -23.04 -11.65 4.25
C PHE A 121 -22.05 -12.39 3.34
N GLY A 122 -21.04 -13.06 3.93
CA GLY A 122 -20.06 -13.85 3.19
C GLY A 122 -19.00 -13.03 2.47
N ILE A 123 -18.83 -11.75 2.81
CA ILE A 123 -17.77 -10.91 2.27
C ILE A 123 -16.42 -11.47 2.73
N VAL A 124 -15.56 -11.82 1.78
CA VAL A 124 -14.19 -12.26 2.05
C VAL A 124 -13.25 -11.06 2.03
N TYR A 125 -12.32 -11.00 2.97
CA TYR A 125 -11.28 -9.98 3.02
C TYR A 125 -10.01 -10.55 3.66
N HIS A 126 -8.88 -9.91 3.39
CA HIS A 126 -7.62 -10.12 4.10
C HIS A 126 -7.44 -9.01 5.11
N GLU A 127 -7.13 -9.38 6.35
CA GLU A 127 -6.91 -8.45 7.45
C GLU A 127 -5.51 -8.62 8.02
N CYS A 128 -4.81 -7.51 8.22
CA CYS A 128 -3.54 -7.46 8.93
C CYS A 128 -3.72 -6.63 10.21
N THR A 129 -3.54 -7.26 11.37
CA THR A 129 -3.68 -6.63 12.70
C THR A 129 -2.34 -6.48 13.45
N GLY A 130 -1.23 -6.86 12.80
CA GLY A 130 0.12 -6.64 13.34
C GLY A 130 0.51 -5.15 13.31
N PRO A 131 1.75 -4.79 13.69
CA PRO A 131 2.24 -3.43 13.52
C PRO A 131 2.05 -2.93 12.07
N ALA A 132 1.71 -1.65 11.87
CA ALA A 132 1.37 -1.12 10.55
C ALA A 132 2.42 -1.43 9.46
N GLN A 133 3.71 -1.48 9.83
CA GLN A 133 4.84 -1.75 8.94
C GLN A 133 4.90 -3.20 8.44
N VAL A 134 4.25 -4.15 9.13
CA VAL A 134 4.19 -5.55 8.67
C VAL A 134 3.07 -5.79 7.67
N CYS A 135 2.10 -4.88 7.58
CA CYS A 135 1.00 -4.91 6.62
C CYS A 135 1.47 -4.38 5.27
N ARG A 136 2.31 -5.17 4.60
CA ARG A 136 3.02 -4.77 3.36
C ARG A 136 2.27 -5.18 2.11
N PHE A 137 2.39 -4.37 1.06
CA PHE A 137 1.78 -4.60 -0.25
C PHE A 137 2.57 -3.88 -1.35
N SER A 138 2.28 -4.12 -2.64
CA SER A 138 2.89 -3.39 -3.76
C SER A 138 1.88 -3.06 -4.84
N ARG A 139 2.09 -1.94 -5.55
CA ARG A 139 1.30 -1.50 -6.71
C ARG A 139 2.02 -1.73 -8.03
#